data_AF-A0AAE0AS54-F1
#
_entry.id   AF-A0AAE0AS54-F1
#
_cell.length_a   1.000
_cell.length_b   1.000
_cell.length_c   1.000
_cell.angle_alpha   90.00
_cell.angle_beta   90.00
_cell.angle_gamma   90.00
#
_symmetry.space_group_name_H-M   'P 1'
#
loop_
_entity.id
_entity.type
_entity.pdbx_description
1 polymer ?
#
loop_
_entity_poly.entity_id
_entity_poly.type
_entity_poly.pdbx_seq_one_letter_code
_entity_poly.pdbx_strand_id
1 'polypeptide(L)'
;MAIFYISCIQPLTISPAKTSFTAKLILRNPCVILHPPPPSLSFSKTFANPLGASPPQKYTYPDPIPDFAEAETQKFRAELFKKLSKDKETFGDDLDNVVDVCAEIFSDFLHKEYGGPGTLLVEPFTDILVVLKDRKLPGAPLAARTSLLWAQSYVDQDWEIWNSNSSKREIRWVRTGTGAWKAEGVPRGGMLRERGRQRLSADGVNIWT
;
A
#
# COMPACT_ATOMS: atom_id res chain seq x y z
N MET A 1 24.09 39.40 -44.24
CA MET A 1 24.22 40.43 -43.19
C MET A 1 23.31 40.02 -42.04
N ALA A 2 23.92 39.61 -40.93
CA ALA A 2 23.26 39.04 -39.76
C ALA A 2 22.48 40.12 -38.99
N ILE A 3 21.24 39.82 -38.62
CA ILE A 3 20.42 40.69 -37.77
C ILE A 3 20.47 40.06 -36.37
N PHE A 4 21.22 40.71 -35.47
CA PHE A 4 21.35 40.33 -34.08
C PHE A 4 20.04 40.69 -33.34
N TYR A 5 19.25 39.68 -32.96
CA TYR A 5 18.21 39.85 -31.94
C TYR A 5 18.84 39.67 -30.56
N ILE A 6 19.13 40.79 -29.90
CA ILE A 6 19.49 40.84 -28.49
C ILE A 6 18.18 40.75 -27.70
N SER A 7 17.87 39.58 -27.14
CA SER A 7 16.76 39.44 -26.20
C SER A 7 17.22 39.86 -24.80
N CYS A 8 16.43 40.74 -24.22
CA CYS A 8 16.66 41.46 -22.98
C CYS A 8 16.65 40.50 -21.78
N ILE A 9 17.79 40.32 -21.11
CA ILE A 9 17.87 39.67 -19.81
C ILE A 9 17.30 40.64 -18.77
N GLN A 10 16.14 40.32 -18.20
CA GLN A 10 15.64 40.97 -16.99
C GLN A 10 16.29 40.29 -15.76
N PRO A 11 16.99 41.04 -14.89
CA PRO A 11 17.44 40.52 -13.60
C PRO A 11 16.24 40.46 -12.64
N LEU A 12 15.86 39.26 -12.21
CA LEU A 12 14.92 39.09 -11.09
C LEU A 12 15.65 39.49 -9.80
N THR A 13 15.18 40.58 -9.22
CA THR A 13 15.63 41.16 -7.97
C THR A 13 15.36 40.19 -6.81
N ILE A 14 16.44 39.67 -6.23
CA ILE A 14 16.40 38.90 -4.98
C ILE A 14 16.07 39.89 -3.85
N SER A 15 14.81 39.85 -3.40
CA SER A 15 14.40 40.52 -2.17
C SER A 15 14.89 39.70 -0.97
N PRO A 16 15.66 40.28 -0.02
CA PRO A 16 16.00 39.60 1.21
C PRO A 16 14.78 39.66 2.14
N ALA A 17 14.04 38.57 2.25
CA ALA A 17 13.04 38.43 3.30
C ALA A 17 13.77 38.35 4.66
N LYS A 18 13.86 39.49 5.34
CA LYS A 18 14.18 39.59 6.76
C LYS A 18 13.03 38.98 7.56
N THR A 19 13.14 37.70 7.91
CA THR A 19 12.41 37.16 9.05
C THR A 19 13.39 37.03 10.20
N SER A 20 13.22 37.98 11.12
CA SER A 20 13.87 38.00 12.43
C SER A 20 13.41 36.77 13.22
N PHE A 21 14.16 35.68 13.14
CA PHE A 21 14.03 34.59 14.10
C PHE A 21 14.63 35.08 15.41
N THR A 22 13.81 35.69 16.26
CA THR A 22 14.18 35.96 17.65
C THR A 22 14.26 34.61 18.37
N ALA A 23 15.42 33.96 18.23
CA ALA A 23 15.81 32.79 19.01
C ALA A 23 15.89 33.21 20.48
N LYS A 24 14.80 33.03 21.23
CA LYS A 24 14.86 33.00 22.69
C LYS A 24 15.54 31.70 23.10
N LEU A 25 16.87 31.72 23.07
CA LEU A 25 17.71 30.80 23.84
C LEU A 25 17.41 31.07 25.31
N ILE A 26 16.46 30.33 25.89
CA ILE A 26 16.32 30.27 27.33
C ILE A 26 17.36 29.27 27.82
N LEU A 27 18.58 29.78 27.99
CA LEU A 27 19.60 29.23 28.85
C LEU A 27 19.01 29.18 30.27
N ARG A 28 18.70 27.99 30.80
CA ARG A 28 18.41 27.83 32.22
C ARG A 28 19.51 27.03 32.90
N ASN A 29 20.15 27.76 33.83
CA ASN A 29 21.29 27.45 34.66
C ASN A 29 21.25 26.06 35.33
N PRO A 30 22.42 25.48 35.65
CA PRO A 30 22.52 24.31 36.50
C PRO A 30 22.22 24.75 37.94
N CYS A 31 21.09 24.31 38.48
CA CYS A 31 20.83 24.45 39.92
C CYS A 31 21.33 23.19 40.61
N VAL A 32 22.53 23.31 41.19
CA VAL A 32 23.02 22.37 42.21
C VAL A 32 22.13 22.54 43.43
N ILE A 33 21.19 21.62 43.63
CA ILE A 33 20.39 21.52 44.86
C ILE A 33 20.75 20.19 45.52
N LEU A 34 21.53 20.32 46.60
CA LEU A 34 22.07 19.28 47.45
C LEU A 34 21.08 19.08 48.61
N HIS A 35 20.20 18.07 48.53
CA HIS A 35 19.18 17.81 49.56
C HIS A 35 19.00 16.29 49.82
N PRO A 36 18.56 15.91 51.03
CA PRO A 36 19.05 14.77 51.84
C PRO A 36 18.50 13.38 51.44
N PRO A 37 19.09 12.27 51.94
CA PRO A 37 18.68 10.93 51.57
C PRO A 37 17.26 10.60 52.07
N PRO A 38 16.43 9.92 51.28
CA PRO A 38 15.15 9.39 51.76
C PRO A 38 15.37 8.21 52.72
N PRO A 39 14.49 8.02 53.72
CA PRO A 39 14.56 6.89 54.63
C PRO A 39 14.37 5.56 53.87
N SER A 40 15.23 4.61 54.19
CA SER A 40 15.19 3.22 53.75
C SER A 40 13.82 2.60 54.05
N LEU A 41 12.97 2.51 53.02
CA LEU A 41 11.82 1.62 53.04
C LEU A 41 12.29 0.25 52.56
N SER A 42 12.44 -0.67 53.52
CA SER A 42 12.68 -2.09 53.25
C SER A 42 11.53 -2.64 52.41
N PHE A 43 11.77 -2.85 51.12
CA PHE A 43 10.91 -3.67 50.28
C PHE A 43 11.10 -5.13 50.70
N SER A 44 10.17 -5.62 51.52
CA SER A 44 10.00 -7.04 51.81
C SER A 44 9.84 -7.78 50.48
N LYS A 45 10.80 -8.67 50.17
CA LYS A 45 10.72 -9.60 49.04
C LYS A 45 9.59 -10.59 49.29
N THR A 46 8.38 -10.26 48.86
CA THR A 46 7.37 -11.29 48.62
C THR A 46 7.75 -11.94 47.30
N PHE A 47 8.32 -13.13 47.37
CA PHE A 47 8.60 -13.98 46.21
C PHE A 47 7.26 -14.29 45.53
N ALA A 48 6.88 -13.48 44.55
CA ALA A 48 5.88 -13.85 43.58
C ALA A 48 6.51 -14.93 42.70
N ASN A 49 5.90 -16.11 42.66
CA ASN A 49 6.23 -17.12 41.66
C ASN A 49 6.18 -16.46 40.28
N PRO A 50 7.22 -16.59 39.44
CA PRO A 50 7.13 -16.13 38.06
C PRO A 50 6.02 -16.95 37.40
N LEU A 51 4.89 -16.31 37.10
CA LEU A 51 3.96 -16.83 36.12
C LEU A 51 4.81 -17.05 34.87
N GLY A 52 4.97 -18.31 34.48
CA GLY A 52 5.71 -18.66 33.28
C GLY A 52 5.14 -17.85 32.13
N ALA A 53 5.92 -16.92 31.61
CA ALA A 53 5.60 -16.29 30.35
C ALA A 53 5.46 -17.43 29.33
N SER A 54 4.27 -17.61 28.75
CA SER A 54 4.19 -18.48 27.59
C SER A 54 5.23 -17.98 26.58
N PRO A 55 5.97 -18.85 25.90
CA PRO A 55 6.81 -18.42 24.80
C PRO A 55 5.97 -17.49 23.91
N PRO A 56 6.49 -16.33 23.46
CA PRO A 56 5.76 -15.50 22.52
C PRO A 56 5.31 -16.44 21.40
N GLN A 57 4.00 -16.56 21.20
CA GLN A 57 3.51 -17.35 20.09
C GLN A 57 4.16 -16.75 18.87
N LYS A 58 5.06 -17.52 18.24
CA LYS A 58 5.75 -17.13 17.03
C LYS A 58 4.67 -17.03 15.98
N TYR A 59 4.08 -15.84 15.85
CA TYR A 59 3.11 -15.53 14.84
C TYR A 59 3.83 -15.71 13.51
N THR A 60 3.68 -16.91 12.97
CA THR A 60 4.17 -17.26 11.64
C THR A 60 3.03 -16.83 10.75
N TYR A 61 3.25 -15.71 10.08
CA TYR A 61 2.32 -15.24 9.08
C TYR A 61 2.07 -16.37 8.09
N PRO A 62 0.82 -16.68 7.71
CA PRO A 62 0.59 -17.59 6.59
C PRO A 62 1.40 -17.07 5.39
N ASP A 63 1.98 -17.97 4.60
CA ASP A 63 2.77 -17.58 3.42
C ASP A 63 2.06 -16.43 2.67
N PRO A 64 2.80 -15.37 2.30
CA PRO A 64 2.23 -14.15 1.71
C PRO A 64 1.27 -14.55 0.61
N ILE A 65 -0.01 -14.19 0.77
CA ILE A 65 -1.08 -14.71 -0.08
C ILE A 65 -0.85 -14.11 -1.48
N PRO A 66 -0.35 -14.90 -2.46
CA PRO A 66 0.08 -14.34 -3.75
C PRO A 66 -1.07 -13.66 -4.47
N ASP A 67 -2.29 -14.20 -4.33
CA ASP A 67 -3.51 -13.62 -4.89
C ASP A 67 -3.82 -12.21 -4.33
N PHE A 68 -3.57 -11.97 -3.04
CA PHE A 68 -3.77 -10.64 -2.45
C PHE A 68 -2.72 -9.68 -2.98
N ALA A 69 -1.45 -10.08 -2.97
CA ALA A 69 -0.36 -9.24 -3.42
C ALA A 69 -0.52 -8.85 -4.89
N GLU A 70 -0.95 -9.76 -5.76
CA GLU A 70 -1.26 -9.47 -7.16
C GLU A 70 -2.45 -8.50 -7.30
N ALA A 71 -3.57 -8.78 -6.62
CA ALA A 71 -4.76 -7.93 -6.68
C ALA A 71 -4.48 -6.51 -6.17
N GLU A 72 -3.76 -6.39 -5.07
CA GLU A 72 -3.42 -5.12 -4.44
C GLU A 72 -2.39 -4.33 -5.27
N THR A 73 -1.43 -5.02 -5.89
CA THR A 73 -0.49 -4.39 -6.83
C THR A 73 -1.20 -3.83 -8.05
N GLN A 74 -2.18 -4.53 -8.62
CA GLN A 74 -2.96 -4.00 -9.75
C GLN A 74 -3.77 -2.76 -9.36
N LYS A 75 -4.38 -2.79 -8.17
CA LYS A 75 -5.12 -1.64 -7.62
C LYS A 75 -4.20 -0.44 -7.39
N PHE A 76 -3.02 -0.69 -6.81
CA PHE A 76 -1.97 0.29 -6.62
C PHE A 76 -1.54 0.92 -7.93
N ARG A 77 -1.22 0.11 -8.96
CA ARG A 77 -0.78 0.57 -10.28
C ARG A 77 -1.80 1.53 -10.90
N ALA A 78 -3.08 1.14 -10.89
CA ALA A 78 -4.17 1.94 -11.45
C ALA A 78 -4.38 3.26 -10.69
N GLU A 79 -4.37 3.22 -9.35
CA GLU A 79 -4.53 4.42 -8.53
C GLU A 79 -3.34 5.37 -8.65
N LEU A 80 -2.11 4.84 -8.65
CA LEU A 80 -0.91 5.62 -8.81
C LEU A 80 -0.89 6.33 -10.17
N PHE A 81 -1.16 5.59 -11.26
CA PHE A 81 -1.28 6.17 -12.59
C PHE A 81 -2.28 7.33 -12.62
N LYS A 82 -3.49 7.10 -12.07
CA LYS A 82 -4.55 8.13 -12.01
C LYS A 82 -4.16 9.35 -11.19
N LYS A 83 -3.35 9.18 -10.13
CA LYS A 83 -2.90 10.31 -9.28
C LYS A 83 -1.82 11.11 -9.98
N LEU A 84 -0.83 10.44 -10.56
CA LEU A 84 0.32 11.06 -11.20
C LEU A 84 -0.01 11.61 -12.60
N SER A 85 -1.02 11.07 -13.29
CA SER A 85 -1.48 11.59 -14.59
C SER A 85 -2.02 13.02 -14.53
N LYS A 86 -2.24 13.57 -13.34
CA LYS A 86 -2.63 14.97 -13.13
C LYS A 86 -1.46 15.92 -13.38
N ASP A 87 -0.24 15.47 -13.13
CA ASP A 87 0.97 16.27 -13.25
C ASP A 87 1.72 15.94 -14.55
N LYS A 88 1.02 16.10 -15.67
CA LYS A 88 1.55 15.77 -17.02
C LYS A 88 2.85 16.50 -17.36
N GLU A 89 3.02 17.73 -16.87
CA GLU A 89 4.24 18.53 -17.03
C GLU A 89 5.48 17.87 -16.39
N THR A 90 5.27 17.07 -15.33
CA THR A 90 6.38 16.38 -14.65
C THR A 90 6.70 15.06 -15.34
N PHE A 91 5.69 14.22 -15.55
CA PHE A 91 5.91 12.83 -15.97
C PHE A 91 5.93 12.62 -17.49
N GLY A 92 5.23 13.46 -18.26
CA GLY A 92 5.18 13.36 -19.71
C GLY A 92 4.92 11.94 -20.21
N ASP A 93 5.80 11.46 -21.09
CA ASP A 93 5.77 10.12 -21.68
C ASP A 93 6.38 9.04 -20.77
N ASP A 94 7.11 9.43 -19.72
CA ASP A 94 7.77 8.52 -18.78
C ASP A 94 6.82 8.00 -17.67
N LEU A 95 5.57 8.48 -17.64
CA LEU A 95 4.60 8.15 -16.61
C LEU A 95 4.41 6.64 -16.42
N ASP A 96 4.23 5.90 -17.52
CA ASP A 96 4.05 4.44 -17.46
C ASP A 96 5.26 3.74 -16.84
N ASN A 97 6.47 4.17 -17.22
CA ASN A 97 7.71 3.60 -16.69
C ASN A 97 7.87 3.90 -15.18
N VAL A 98 7.53 5.11 -14.73
CA VAL A 98 7.53 5.47 -13.31
C VAL A 98 6.56 4.58 -12.53
N VAL A 99 5.34 4.42 -13.03
CA VAL A 99 4.31 3.60 -12.39
C VAL A 99 4.73 2.13 -12.33
N ASP A 100 5.34 1.61 -13.39
CA ASP A 100 5.80 0.22 -13.45
C ASP A 100 6.93 -0.06 -12.47
N VAL A 101 7.91 0.84 -12.35
CA VAL A 101 8.98 0.73 -11.33
C VAL A 101 8.38 0.76 -9.91
N CYS A 102 7.43 1.64 -9.67
CA CYS A 102 6.77 1.70 -8.36
C CYS A 102 6.01 0.41 -8.05
N ALA A 103 5.31 -0.15 -9.05
CA ALA A 103 4.51 -1.37 -8.89
C ALA A 103 5.40 -2.61 -8.70
N GLU A 104 6.53 -2.69 -9.38
CA GLU A 104 7.51 -3.78 -9.23
C GLU A 104 8.04 -3.85 -7.79
N ILE A 105 8.54 -2.72 -7.27
CA ILE A 105 9.09 -2.65 -5.90
C ILE A 105 8.01 -2.93 -4.85
N PHE A 106 6.82 -2.35 -5.04
CA PHE A 106 5.70 -2.56 -4.12
C PHE A 106 5.20 -4.01 -4.13
N SER A 107 5.11 -4.63 -5.31
CA SER A 107 4.76 -6.05 -5.46
C SER A 107 5.76 -6.93 -4.74
N ASP A 108 7.06 -6.68 -4.93
CA ASP A 108 8.12 -7.45 -4.28
C ASP A 108 8.02 -7.40 -2.76
N PHE A 109 7.75 -6.22 -2.20
CA PHE A 109 7.49 -6.04 -0.77
C PHE A 109 6.27 -6.85 -0.31
N LEU A 110 5.14 -6.76 -1.02
CA LEU A 110 3.92 -7.49 -0.65
C LEU A 110 4.10 -9.01 -0.68
N HIS A 111 4.93 -9.52 -1.59
CA HIS A 111 5.18 -10.96 -1.73
C HIS A 111 6.24 -11.51 -0.78
N LYS A 112 7.12 -10.67 -0.20
CA LYS A 112 8.28 -11.16 0.58
C LYS A 112 8.24 -10.74 2.04
N GLU A 113 7.72 -9.56 2.34
CA GLU A 113 7.92 -8.90 3.63
C GLU A 113 6.63 -8.48 4.31
N TYR A 114 5.59 -8.18 3.55
CA TYR A 114 4.32 -7.76 4.13
C TYR A 114 3.67 -8.91 4.90
N GLY A 115 3.55 -8.70 6.21
CA GLY A 115 3.03 -9.63 7.21
C GLY A 115 1.67 -9.22 7.76
N GLY A 116 0.90 -8.44 7.00
CA GLY A 116 -0.46 -8.04 7.34
C GLY A 116 -0.55 -6.68 8.04
N PRO A 117 -1.72 -6.36 8.59
CA PRO A 117 -2.01 -5.01 9.07
C PRO A 117 -1.01 -4.56 10.13
N GLY A 118 -0.55 -3.32 10.03
CA GLY A 118 0.48 -2.76 10.90
C GLY A 118 1.92 -3.22 10.59
N THR A 119 2.15 -4.01 9.54
CA THR A 119 3.50 -4.41 9.09
C THR A 119 3.98 -3.65 7.85
N LEU A 120 3.25 -2.63 7.41
CA LEU A 120 3.65 -1.80 6.27
C LEU A 120 4.99 -1.08 6.58
N LEU A 121 6.02 -1.39 5.80
CA LEU A 121 7.34 -0.79 5.92
C LEU A 121 7.46 0.48 5.08
N VAL A 122 8.33 1.39 5.51
CA VAL A 122 8.67 2.61 4.74
C VAL A 122 9.75 2.33 3.68
N GLU A 123 10.57 1.31 3.92
CA GLU A 123 11.74 0.95 3.10
C GLU A 123 11.43 0.76 1.59
N PRO A 124 10.35 0.07 1.18
CA PRO A 124 10.01 -0.05 -0.24
C PRO A 124 9.78 1.32 -0.92
N PHE A 125 9.29 2.31 -0.18
CA PHE A 125 9.03 3.65 -0.71
C PHE A 125 10.29 4.50 -0.78
N THR A 126 11.27 4.27 0.11
CA THR A 126 12.60 4.85 -0.06
C THR A 126 13.32 4.22 -1.24
N ASP A 127 13.12 2.93 -1.50
CA ASP A 127 13.70 2.25 -2.66
C ASP A 127 13.10 2.76 -3.96
N ILE A 128 11.79 3.00 -4.02
CA ILE A 128 11.15 3.67 -5.16
C ILE A 128 11.84 5.01 -5.45
N LEU A 129 12.09 5.83 -4.42
CA LEU A 129 12.77 7.10 -4.61
C LEU A 129 14.18 6.93 -5.18
N VAL A 130 14.96 6.00 -4.63
CA VAL A 130 16.34 5.74 -5.06
C VAL A 130 16.37 5.20 -6.49
N VAL A 131 15.58 4.17 -6.79
CA VAL A 131 15.55 3.51 -8.11
C VAL A 131 15.08 4.48 -9.20
N LEU A 132 14.04 5.29 -8.94
CA LEU A 132 13.60 6.30 -9.91
C LEU A 132 14.68 7.36 -10.15
N LYS A 133 15.39 7.80 -9.11
CA LYS A 133 16.50 8.76 -9.25
C LYS A 133 17.67 8.17 -10.03
N ASP A 134 18.03 6.92 -9.75
CA ASP A 134 19.14 6.23 -10.42
C ASP A 134 18.82 5.98 -11.90
N ARG A 135 17.55 5.68 -12.22
CA ARG A 135 17.04 5.58 -13.59
C ARG A 135 16.79 6.93 -14.26
N LYS A 136 17.03 8.05 -13.57
CA LYS A 136 16.79 9.43 -14.03
C LYS A 136 15.34 9.69 -14.47
N LEU A 137 14.39 9.01 -13.83
CA LEU A 137 12.96 9.19 -14.11
C LEU A 137 12.40 10.43 -13.40
N PRO A 138 11.44 11.12 -14.02
CA PRO A 138 10.89 12.35 -13.45
C PRO A 138 10.03 12.09 -12.21
N GLY A 139 9.90 13.12 -11.38
CA GLY A 139 8.93 13.13 -10.28
C GLY A 139 9.16 12.08 -9.19
N ALA A 140 10.39 11.54 -9.04
CA ALA A 140 10.70 10.48 -8.08
C ALA A 140 10.20 10.74 -6.63
N PRO A 141 10.40 11.94 -6.02
CA PRO A 141 9.87 12.23 -4.69
C PRO A 141 8.34 12.22 -4.62
N LEU A 142 7.70 12.68 -5.69
CA LEU A 142 6.24 12.75 -5.78
C LEU A 142 5.65 11.35 -5.95
N ALA A 143 6.23 10.53 -6.82
CA ALA A 143 5.83 9.13 -7.03
C ALA A 143 5.96 8.35 -5.71
N ALA A 144 7.15 8.35 -5.09
CA ALA A 144 7.40 7.64 -3.83
C ALA A 144 6.42 8.06 -2.72
N ARG A 145 6.21 9.37 -2.54
CA ARG A 145 5.27 9.89 -1.53
C ARG A 145 3.82 9.48 -1.83
N THR A 146 3.41 9.55 -3.08
CA THR A 146 2.05 9.17 -3.49
C THR A 146 1.81 7.68 -3.25
N SER A 147 2.81 6.86 -3.57
CA SER A 147 2.80 5.43 -3.30
C SER A 147 2.66 5.13 -1.81
N LEU A 148 3.47 5.76 -0.96
CA LEU A 148 3.42 5.58 0.50
C LEU A 148 2.05 5.95 1.08
N LEU A 149 1.52 7.12 0.71
CA LEU A 149 0.24 7.61 1.22
C LEU A 149 -0.93 6.72 0.79
N TRP A 150 -0.89 6.20 -0.43
CA TRP A 150 -1.87 5.24 -0.88
C TRP A 150 -1.80 3.97 -0.04
N ALA A 151 -0.60 3.40 0.13
CA ALA A 151 -0.42 2.16 0.86
C ALA A 151 -0.90 2.28 2.32
N GLN A 152 -0.55 3.37 3.00
CA GLN A 152 -1.00 3.68 4.36
C GLN A 152 -2.53 3.78 4.48
N SER A 153 -3.22 4.18 3.41
CA SER A 153 -4.66 4.39 3.44
C SER A 153 -5.48 3.13 3.12
N TYR A 154 -4.91 2.19 2.35
CA TYR A 154 -5.69 1.14 1.72
C TYR A 154 -5.22 -0.28 2.06
N VAL A 155 -3.91 -0.54 2.12
CA VAL A 155 -3.36 -1.91 2.17
C VAL A 155 -3.85 -2.70 3.38
N ASP A 156 -3.77 -2.10 4.58
CA ASP A 156 -4.23 -2.73 5.82
C ASP A 156 -5.75 -2.96 5.78
N GLN A 157 -6.51 -2.00 5.25
CA GLN A 157 -7.96 -2.08 5.16
C GLN A 157 -8.40 -3.16 4.17
N ASP A 158 -7.78 -3.21 2.99
CA ASP A 158 -8.06 -4.19 1.95
C ASP A 158 -7.69 -5.60 2.40
N TRP A 159 -6.61 -5.74 3.19
CA TRP A 159 -6.25 -6.99 3.84
C TRP A 159 -7.37 -7.50 4.77
N GLU A 160 -7.91 -6.64 5.63
CA GLU A 160 -9.00 -7.01 6.55
C GLU A 160 -10.27 -7.41 5.80
N ILE A 161 -10.60 -6.68 4.73
CA ILE A 161 -11.73 -6.99 3.84
C ILE A 161 -11.51 -8.33 3.12
N TRP A 162 -10.31 -8.58 2.63
CA TRP A 162 -9.94 -9.82 1.95
C TRP A 162 -10.15 -11.04 2.85
N ASN A 163 -9.64 -10.98 4.08
CA ASN A 163 -9.77 -12.06 5.05
C ASN A 163 -11.22 -12.23 5.52
N SER A 164 -11.96 -11.15 5.73
CA SER A 164 -13.39 -11.16 6.07
C SER A 164 -14.28 -11.77 4.97
N ASN A 165 -13.88 -11.63 3.70
CA ASN A 165 -14.58 -12.24 2.57
C ASN A 165 -14.16 -13.69 2.34
N SER A 166 -12.91 -14.05 2.66
CA SER A 166 -12.41 -15.44 2.58
C SER A 166 -13.11 -16.35 3.60
N SER A 167 -13.35 -15.86 4.82
CA SER A 167 -14.09 -16.59 5.86
C SER A 167 -15.58 -16.77 5.52
N LYS A 168 -16.13 -15.88 4.69
CA LYS A 168 -17.49 -15.99 4.11
C LYS A 168 -17.58 -16.90 2.87
N ARG A 169 -16.47 -17.45 2.35
CA ARG A 169 -16.53 -18.59 1.42
C ARG A 169 -16.89 -19.84 2.22
N GLU A 170 -18.13 -19.83 2.71
CA GLU A 170 -18.71 -20.91 3.49
C GLU A 170 -18.69 -22.20 2.66
N ILE A 171 -18.00 -23.21 3.17
CA ILE A 171 -18.02 -24.56 2.62
C ILE A 171 -19.46 -25.05 2.76
N ARG A 172 -20.19 -25.11 1.65
CA ARG A 172 -21.51 -25.73 1.64
C ARG A 172 -21.32 -27.25 1.63
N TRP A 173 -21.75 -27.91 2.70
CA TRP A 173 -21.84 -29.37 2.75
C TRP A 173 -23.07 -29.82 1.96
N VAL A 174 -22.82 -30.49 0.82
CA VAL A 174 -23.88 -31.07 0.01
C VAL A 174 -23.87 -32.58 0.23
N ARG A 175 -25.07 -33.15 0.43
CA ARG A 175 -25.25 -34.60 0.51
C ARG A 175 -25.22 -35.17 -0.90
N THR A 176 -24.28 -36.06 -1.18
CA THR A 176 -24.23 -36.77 -2.47
C THR A 176 -25.35 -37.81 -2.51
N GLY A 177 -25.77 -38.22 -3.72
CA GLY A 177 -26.79 -39.25 -3.91
C GLY A 177 -26.43 -40.62 -3.29
N THR A 178 -25.17 -40.81 -2.88
CA THR A 178 -24.66 -41.98 -2.16
C THR A 178 -24.74 -41.86 -0.64
N GLY A 179 -25.20 -40.73 -0.09
CA GLY A 179 -25.28 -40.46 1.34
C GLY A 179 -24.00 -39.87 1.97
N ALA A 180 -22.96 -39.62 1.19
CA ALA A 180 -21.71 -39.01 1.67
C ALA A 180 -21.78 -37.48 1.66
N TRP A 181 -21.08 -36.83 2.60
CA TRP A 181 -20.95 -35.37 2.63
C TRP A 181 -19.75 -34.96 1.80
N LYS A 182 -19.95 -34.04 0.84
CA LYS A 182 -18.88 -33.46 0.04
C LYS A 182 -18.82 -31.95 0.29
N ALA A 183 -17.61 -31.45 0.55
CA ALA A 183 -17.32 -30.03 0.61
C ALA A 183 -17.16 -29.48 -0.81
N GLU A 184 -18.00 -28.55 -1.22
CA GLU A 184 -17.83 -27.82 -2.48
C GLU A 184 -17.57 -26.34 -2.20
N GLY A 185 -16.45 -25.83 -2.72
CA GLY A 185 -16.16 -24.40 -2.74
C GLY A 185 -16.97 -23.73 -3.85
N VAL A 186 -17.71 -22.68 -3.54
CA VAL A 186 -18.50 -21.93 -4.52
C VAL A 186 -17.65 -20.79 -5.12
N PRO A 187 -17.33 -20.80 -6.42
CA PRO A 187 -16.85 -19.59 -7.09
C PRO A 187 -18.05 -18.65 -7.28
N ARG A 188 -17.92 -17.39 -6.87
CA ARG A 188 -18.97 -16.39 -7.09
C ARG A 188 -19.08 -16.07 -8.59
N GLY A 189 -20.22 -16.41 -9.17
CA GLY A 189 -20.90 -15.61 -10.18
C GLY A 189 -20.12 -15.25 -11.44
N GLY A 190 -19.71 -16.26 -12.23
CA GLY A 190 -19.61 -16.05 -13.67
C GLY A 190 -21.02 -15.84 -14.21
N MET A 191 -21.32 -14.64 -14.69
CA MET A 191 -22.52 -14.31 -15.45
C MET A 191 -22.53 -15.16 -16.72
N LEU A 192 -23.05 -16.38 -16.62
CA LEU A 192 -23.34 -17.26 -17.74
C LEU A 192 -24.46 -16.60 -18.53
N ARG A 193 -24.06 -15.79 -19.51
CA ARG A 193 -24.90 -15.36 -20.62
C ARG A 193 -25.52 -16.63 -21.22
N GLU A 194 -26.80 -16.83 -20.95
CA GLU A 194 -27.60 -17.92 -21.51
C GLU A 194 -27.40 -17.95 -23.02
N ARG A 195 -26.67 -18.95 -23.50
CA ARG A 195 -26.62 -19.27 -24.91
C ARG A 195 -27.95 -19.97 -25.20
N GLY A 196 -28.92 -19.20 -25.67
CA GLY A 196 -30.23 -19.68 -26.09
C GLY A 196 -30.09 -20.91 -26.96
N ARG A 197 -30.54 -22.05 -26.45
CA ARG A 197 -30.73 -23.28 -27.19
C ARG A 197 -32.05 -23.15 -27.95
N GLN A 198 -32.05 -22.48 -29.10
CA GLN A 198 -33.15 -22.61 -30.06
C GLN A 198 -33.08 -24.02 -30.65
N ARG A 199 -34.06 -24.85 -30.26
CA ARG A 199 -34.44 -26.04 -31.01
C ARG A 199 -34.90 -25.57 -32.38
N LEU A 200 -34.16 -25.92 -33.43
CA LEU A 200 -34.71 -25.99 -34.78
C LEU A 200 -35.69 -27.16 -34.78
N SER A 201 -36.98 -26.84 -34.60
CA SER A 201 -38.06 -27.73 -34.99
C SER A 201 -38.21 -27.60 -36.51
N ALA A 202 -38.14 -28.73 -37.19
CA ALA A 202 -38.70 -28.88 -38.52
C ALA A 202 -40.16 -28.42 -38.46
N ASP A 203 -40.54 -27.53 -39.38
CA ASP A 203 -41.69 -27.67 -40.27
C ASP A 203 -41.98 -26.34 -40.97
N GLY A 204 -41.95 -26.39 -42.30
CA GLY A 204 -42.99 -25.73 -43.08
C GLY A 204 -42.81 -24.27 -43.49
N VAL A 205 -42.60 -24.12 -44.81
CA VAL A 205 -43.25 -23.13 -45.69
C VAL A 205 -42.59 -21.76 -45.83
N ASN A 206 -41.96 -21.62 -47.00
CA ASN A 206 -41.64 -20.37 -47.68
C ASN A 206 -42.89 -19.56 -47.99
N ILE A 207 -42.85 -18.25 -47.77
CA ILE A 207 -43.66 -17.28 -48.52
C ILE A 207 -42.85 -16.00 -48.78
N TRP A 208 -42.92 -15.56 -50.03
CA TRP A 208 -42.13 -14.51 -50.69
C TRP A 208 -42.69 -13.11 -50.45
N THR A 209 -41.83 -12.09 -50.42
CA THR A 209 -41.68 -11.03 -51.46
C THR A 209 -40.58 -10.05 -51.06
#